data_AF-A0A562M4Q5-F1
#
_entry.id   AF-A0A562M4Q5-F1
#
_cell.length_a   1.000
_cell.length_b   1.000
_cell.length_c   1.000
_cell.angle_alpha   90.00
_cell.angle_beta   90.00
_cell.angle_gamma   90.00
#
_symmetry.space_group_name_H-M   'P 1'
#
loop_
_entity.id
_entity.type
_entity.pdbx_description
1 polymer ?
#
loop_
_entity_poly.entity_id
_entity_poly.type
_entity_poly.pdbx_seq_one_letter_code
_entity_poly.pdbx_strand_id
1 'polypeptide(L)'
;MAETVQPRGPKTTDNNANQTHYYKTLVVAIALGLIGTFIRFVPDVCTAMNQQTFLFSAIANISMIVGALIAFKTVFGILGFGKNRD
;
A
#
# COMPACT_ATOMS: atom_id res chain seq x y z
N MET A 1 -17.36 -41.10 -24.94
CA MET A 1 -17.63 -39.72 -25.37
C MET A 1 -16.52 -38.85 -24.81
N ALA A 2 -15.67 -38.27 -25.65
CA ALA A 2 -14.63 -37.36 -25.19
C ALA A 2 -15.28 -36.00 -24.91
N GLU A 3 -15.29 -35.55 -23.66
CA GLU A 3 -15.64 -34.17 -23.34
C GLU A 3 -14.61 -33.26 -24.01
N THR A 4 -15.02 -32.57 -25.06
CA THR A 4 -14.23 -31.49 -25.64
C THR A 4 -14.25 -30.34 -24.65
N VAL A 5 -13.21 -30.23 -23.83
CA VAL A 5 -12.96 -29.04 -22.99
C VAL A 5 -12.81 -27.85 -23.94
N GLN A 6 -13.88 -27.08 -24.08
CA GLN A 6 -13.87 -25.85 -24.86
C GLN A 6 -12.76 -24.94 -24.31
N PRO A 7 -11.80 -24.48 -25.15
CA PRO A 7 -10.77 -23.57 -24.69
C PRO A 7 -11.45 -22.29 -24.18
N ARG A 8 -11.26 -21.99 -22.89
CA ARG A 8 -11.77 -20.76 -22.28
C ARG A 8 -11.15 -19.60 -23.05
N GLY A 9 -11.96 -18.85 -23.81
CA GLY A 9 -11.50 -17.66 -24.51
C GLY A 9 -10.75 -16.73 -23.53
N PRO A 10 -9.75 -15.96 -24.00
CA PRO A 10 -8.97 -15.09 -23.14
C PRO A 10 -9.95 -14.22 -22.34
N LYS A 11 -9.95 -14.41 -21.01
CA LYS A 11 -10.80 -13.66 -20.09
C LYS A 11 -10.31 -12.22 -20.11
N THR A 12 -10.86 -11.39 -20.99
CA THR A 12 -10.73 -9.92 -20.92
C THR A 12 -11.63 -9.42 -19.80
N THR A 13 -11.41 -9.94 -18.59
CA THR A 13 -12.04 -9.37 -17.41
C THR A 13 -11.28 -8.08 -17.13
N ASP A 14 -11.97 -6.94 -17.15
CA ASP A 14 -11.49 -5.72 -16.50
C ASP A 14 -11.38 -6.07 -15.01
N ASN A 15 -10.25 -6.63 -14.62
CA ASN A 15 -10.00 -7.03 -13.26
C ASN A 15 -9.72 -5.75 -12.50
N ASN A 16 -10.64 -5.35 -11.63
CA ASN A 16 -10.48 -4.17 -10.79
C ASN A 16 -9.11 -4.17 -10.08
N ALA A 17 -8.62 -5.33 -9.65
CA ALA A 17 -7.29 -5.47 -9.04
C ALA A 17 -6.12 -5.14 -9.98
N ASN A 18 -6.30 -5.29 -11.28
CA ASN A 18 -5.27 -5.06 -12.30
C ASN A 18 -5.24 -3.61 -12.82
N GLN A 19 -5.99 -2.70 -12.23
CA GLN A 19 -5.98 -1.31 -12.67
C GLN A 19 -4.68 -0.60 -12.26
N THR A 20 -4.00 0.03 -13.22
CA THR A 20 -2.68 0.69 -13.05
C THR A 20 -2.65 1.70 -11.90
N HIS A 21 -3.77 2.40 -11.64
CA HIS A 21 -3.84 3.41 -10.60
C HIS A 21 -3.69 2.81 -9.19
N TYR A 22 -4.17 1.58 -8.96
CA TYR A 22 -4.01 0.90 -7.68
C TYR A 22 -2.55 0.53 -7.41
N TYR A 23 -1.83 0.00 -8.42
CA TYR A 23 -0.40 -0.29 -8.28
C TYR A 23 0.41 0.95 -7.95
N LYS A 24 0.18 2.06 -8.68
CA LYS A 24 0.86 3.33 -8.40
C LYS A 24 0.59 3.83 -6.98
N THR A 25 -0.67 3.74 -6.53
CA THR A 25 -1.06 4.18 -5.18
C THR A 25 -0.43 3.31 -4.09
N LEU A 26 -0.41 1.99 -4.29
CA LEU A 26 0.25 1.06 -3.36
C LEU A 26 1.76 1.29 -3.30
N VAL A 27 2.42 1.54 -4.43
CA VAL A 27 3.85 1.87 -4.45
C VAL A 27 4.14 3.13 -3.65
N VAL A 28 3.33 4.18 -3.78
CA VAL A 28 3.46 5.41 -2.99
C VAL A 28 3.26 5.12 -1.49
N ALA A 29 2.26 4.33 -1.13
CA ALA A 29 2.00 3.95 0.26
C ALA A 29 3.18 3.17 0.88
N ILE A 30 3.74 2.22 0.14
CA ILE A 30 4.90 1.43 0.56
C ILE A 30 6.13 2.32 0.72
N ALA A 31 6.41 3.18 -0.26
CA ALA A 31 7.54 4.10 -0.19
C ALA A 31 7.46 5.01 1.05
N LEU A 32 6.27 5.52 1.35
CA LEU A 32 6.02 6.37 2.53
C LEU A 32 6.23 5.59 3.84
N GLY A 33 5.76 4.34 3.92
CA GLY A 33 6.01 3.46 5.05
C GLY A 33 7.50 3.14 5.24
N LEU A 34 8.23 2.85 4.16
CA LEU A 34 9.67 2.63 4.19
C LEU A 34 10.40 3.88 4.69
N ILE A 35 10.10 5.06 4.15
CA ILE A 35 10.68 6.33 4.60
C ILE A 35 10.44 6.52 6.10
N GLY A 36 9.21 6.35 6.59
CA GLY A 36 8.91 6.44 8.02
C GLY A 36 9.72 5.45 8.87
N THR A 37 9.86 4.21 8.38
CA THR A 37 10.62 3.15 9.05
C THR A 37 12.10 3.52 9.20
N PHE A 38 12.73 4.07 8.16
CA PHE A 38 14.13 4.47 8.20
C PHE A 38 14.36 5.77 8.97
N ILE A 39 13.45 6.75 8.87
CA ILE A 39 13.51 8.01 9.62
C ILE A 39 13.59 7.74 11.14
N ARG A 40 12.93 6.67 11.62
CA ARG A 40 12.98 6.27 13.03
C ARG A 40 14.41 6.08 13.56
N PHE A 41 15.34 5.65 12.71
CA PHE A 41 16.72 5.33 13.10
C PHE A 41 17.70 6.48 12.85
N VAL A 42 17.24 7.62 12.33
CA VAL A 42 18.11 8.78 12.07
C VAL A 42 18.81 9.29 13.33
N PRO A 43 18.15 9.41 14.52
CA PRO A 43 18.83 9.83 15.74
C PRO A 43 19.95 8.88 16.19
N ASP A 44 19.82 7.58 15.86
CA ASP A 44 20.79 6.54 16.22
C ASP A 44 22.03 6.58 15.32
N VAL A 45 21.86 6.85 14.03
CA VAL A 45 22.96 6.94 13.05
C VAL A 45 23.62 8.32 13.08
N CYS A 46 22.82 9.38 13.15
CA CYS A 46 23.26 10.77 13.23
C CYS A 46 23.23 11.23 14.68
N THR A 47 24.28 10.91 15.44
CA THR A 47 24.38 11.16 16.89
C THR A 47 24.19 12.62 17.29
N ALA A 48 24.49 13.57 16.40
CA ALA A 48 24.20 15.00 16.59
C ALA A 48 22.70 15.31 16.77
N MET A 49 21.81 14.41 16.35
CA MET A 49 20.35 14.56 16.40
C MET A 49 19.68 13.72 17.50
N ASN A 50 20.45 13.04 18.36
CA ASN A 50 19.91 12.13 19.39
C ASN A 50 18.95 12.83 20.39
N GLN A 51 19.16 14.13 20.64
CA GLN A 51 18.26 14.95 21.48
C GLN A 51 16.84 15.08 20.86
N GLN A 52 16.68 14.80 19.57
CA GLN A 52 15.40 14.89 18.85
C GLN A 52 14.72 13.54 18.63
N THR A 53 15.11 12.49 19.37
CA THR A 53 14.54 11.13 19.24
C THR A 53 13.00 11.09 19.26
N PHE A 54 12.36 11.92 20.09
CA PHE A 54 10.90 12.00 20.11
C PHE A 54 10.31 12.50 18.78
N LEU A 55 10.88 13.55 18.19
CA LEU A 55 10.41 14.12 16.93
C LEU A 55 10.50 13.09 15.79
N PHE A 56 11.63 12.41 15.67
CA PHE A 56 11.84 11.38 14.66
C PHE A 56 10.90 10.18 14.87
N SER A 57 10.68 9.76 16.11
CA SER A 57 9.69 8.72 16.44
C SER A 57 8.27 9.13 16.06
N ALA A 58 7.88 10.38 16.34
CA ALA A 58 6.57 10.92 15.97
C ALA A 58 6.38 10.94 14.45
N ILE A 59 7.36 11.47 13.70
CA ILE A 59 7.32 11.49 12.22
C ILE A 59 7.22 10.06 11.67
N ALA A 60 8.05 9.14 12.16
CA ALA A 60 8.02 7.74 11.75
C ALA A 60 6.65 7.10 11.95
N ASN A 61 6.03 7.30 13.12
CA ASN A 61 4.72 6.77 13.43
C ASN A 61 3.62 7.39 12.56
N ILE A 62 3.64 8.72 12.35
CA ILE A 62 2.68 9.40 11.46
C ILE A 62 2.81 8.89 10.04
N SER A 63 4.03 8.77 9.51
CA SER A 63 4.28 8.20 8.18
C SER A 63 3.75 6.77 8.06
N MET A 64 3.97 5.92 9.07
CA MET A 64 3.43 4.56 9.08
C MET A 64 1.89 4.54 9.09
N ILE A 65 1.25 5.39 9.90
CA ILE A 65 -0.21 5.49 9.95
C ILE A 65 -0.77 5.95 8.60
N VAL A 66 -0.20 7.01 8.01
CA VAL A 66 -0.66 7.54 6.72
C VAL A 66 -0.47 6.51 5.60
N GLY A 67 0.70 5.87 5.54
CA GLY A 67 0.98 4.80 4.57
C GLY A 67 0.00 3.64 4.69
N ALA A 68 -0.27 3.18 5.92
CA ALA A 68 -1.22 2.10 6.20
C ALA A 68 -2.64 2.48 5.77
N LEU A 69 -3.12 3.69 6.09
CA LEU A 69 -4.45 4.16 5.70
C LEU A 69 -4.62 4.20 4.17
N ILE A 70 -3.61 4.68 3.44
CA ILE A 70 -3.64 4.69 1.96
C ILE A 70 -3.65 3.26 1.41
N ALA A 71 -2.80 2.38 1.95
CA ALA A 71 -2.74 0.98 1.53
C ALA A 71 -4.08 0.26 1.78
N PHE A 72 -4.65 0.38 2.98
CA PHE A 72 -5.95 -0.24 3.31
C PHE A 72 -7.08 0.32 2.45
N LYS A 73 -7.16 1.64 2.28
CA LYS A 73 -8.15 2.27 1.39
C LYS A 73 -8.05 1.73 -0.04
N THR A 74 -6.82 1.56 -0.53
CA THR A 74 -6.56 1.02 -1.87
C THR A 74 -6.97 -0.45 -1.98
N VAL A 75 -6.59 -1.29 -1.02
CA VAL A 75 -6.97 -2.70 -0.97
C VAL A 75 -8.48 -2.88 -0.85
N PHE A 76 -9.15 -2.08 -0.02
CA PHE A 76 -10.61 -2.11 0.07
C PHE A 76 -11.29 -1.68 -1.23
N GLY A 77 -10.74 -0.70 -1.94
CA GLY A 77 -11.18 -0.33 -3.28
C GLY A 77 -11.04 -1.47 -4.29
N ILE A 78 -9.89 -2.17 -4.27
CA ILE A 78 -9.64 -3.36 -5.11
C ILE A 78 -10.68 -4.45 -4.83
N LEU A 79 -10.93 -4.74 -3.55
CA LEU A 79 -11.88 -5.77 -3.10
C LEU A 79 -13.36 -5.38 -3.30
N GLY A 80 -13.64 -4.13 -3.69
CA GLY A 80 -14.99 -3.64 -3.91
C GLY A 80 -15.76 -3.33 -2.62
N PHE A 81 -15.09 -3.19 -1.48
CA PHE A 81 -15.74 -2.73 -0.25
C PHE A 81 -16.31 -1.33 -0.45
N GLY A 82 -17.64 -1.20 -0.29
CA GLY A 82 -18.37 0.04 -0.51
C GLY A 82 -19.02 0.20 -1.89
N LYS A 83 -18.85 -0.76 -2.82
CA LYS A 83 -19.52 -0.74 -4.13
C LYS A 83 -20.98 -1.22 -4.11
N ASN A 84 -21.43 -1.78 -2.98
CA ASN A 84 -22.80 -2.27 -2.76
C ASN A 84 -23.57 -1.36 -1.77
N ARG A 85 -23.28 -0.06 -1.73
CA ARG A 85 -23.88 0.90 -0.79
C ARG A 85 -25.03 1.74 -1.38
N ASP A 86 -25.52 1.33 -2.55
CA ASP A 86 -26.76 1.82 -3.16
C ASP A 86 -27.88 0.79 -2.98
#